data_AF-A0A955M6I2-F1
#
_entry.id   AF-A0A955M6I2-F1
#
_cell.length_a   1.000
_cell.length_b   1.000
_cell.length_c   1.000
_cell.angle_alpha   90.00
_cell.angle_beta   90.00
_cell.angle_gamma   90.00
#
_symmetry.space_group_name_H-M   'P 1'
#
loop_
_entity.id
_entity.type
_entity.pdbx_description
1 polymer ?
#
loop_
_entity_poly.entity_id
_entity_poly.type
_entity_poly.pdbx_seq_one_letter_code
_entity_poly.pdbx_strand_id
1 'polypeptide(L)'
;MDKEKQNLYVFGYGLGLIIPYILIFRYLSHHQWTHIAKGWRVCGFLVVFVAILWLLTRIKDLKPIFNTWILAVQAGILSYLWQGGSIHFISFFLMAGAIIFMLYSVVDVEQLRPVYDGWMWVAHKINLVLTTLVLGIMYYGVFTPVALYFRVSGKDQLDRAIDREAPSYWIRRPKKEFKPEQYTKQF
;
A
#
# COMPACT_ATOMS: atom_id res chain seq x y z
N MET A 1 14.38 20.66 -2.03
CA MET A 1 13.88 19.82 -3.15
C MET A 1 12.37 19.86 -3.09
N ASP A 2 11.72 20.24 -4.18
CA ASP A 2 10.26 20.32 -4.27
C ASP A 2 9.60 18.95 -4.02
N LYS A 3 8.45 18.92 -3.34
CA LYS A 3 7.72 17.68 -3.00
C LYS A 3 7.38 16.89 -4.26
N GLU A 4 7.09 17.58 -5.35
CA GLU A 4 6.78 16.97 -6.64
C GLU A 4 7.96 16.17 -7.18
N LYS A 5 9.16 16.78 -7.22
CA LYS A 5 10.40 16.08 -7.62
C LYS A 5 10.66 14.88 -6.71
N GLN A 6 10.40 15.00 -5.41
CA GLN A 6 10.54 13.87 -4.48
C GLN A 6 9.66 12.68 -4.86
N ASN A 7 8.40 12.92 -5.23
CA ASN A 7 7.48 11.86 -5.64
C ASN A 7 7.91 11.20 -6.95
N LEU A 8 8.39 12.00 -7.92
CA LEU A 8 8.91 11.48 -9.19
C LEU A 8 10.16 10.61 -8.99
N TYR A 9 11.08 11.00 -8.10
CA TYR A 9 12.22 10.17 -7.72
C TYR A 9 11.75 8.83 -7.12
N VAL A 10 10.82 8.87 -6.15
CA VAL A 10 10.27 7.66 -5.52
C VAL A 10 9.60 6.74 -6.54
N PHE A 11 8.90 7.31 -7.51
CA PHE A 11 8.26 6.55 -8.59
C PHE A 11 9.27 5.87 -9.51
N GLY A 12 10.30 6.60 -9.97
CA GLY A 12 11.38 6.04 -10.78
C GLY A 12 12.09 4.89 -10.07
N TYR A 13 12.37 5.04 -8.78
CA TYR A 13 12.95 3.97 -7.95
C TYR A 13 12.02 2.77 -7.78
N GLY A 14 10.72 3.01 -7.57
CA GLY A 14 9.73 1.95 -7.49
C GLY A 14 9.72 1.09 -8.76
N LEU A 15 9.64 1.73 -9.95
CA LEU A 15 9.66 1.02 -11.23
C LEU A 15 10.97 0.26 -11.46
N GLY A 16 12.12 0.86 -11.16
CA GLY A 16 13.42 0.22 -11.28
C GLY A 16 13.57 -1.03 -10.41
N LEU A 17 12.90 -1.08 -9.24
CA LEU A 17 12.97 -2.23 -8.33
C LEU A 17 11.95 -3.34 -8.66
N ILE A 18 10.81 -3.00 -9.26
CA ILE A 18 9.74 -3.98 -9.56
C ILE A 18 10.23 -5.07 -10.52
N ILE A 19 10.98 -4.71 -11.56
CA ILE A 19 11.44 -5.65 -12.59
C ILE A 19 12.43 -6.71 -12.05
N PRO A 20 13.55 -6.35 -11.39
CA PRO A 20 14.43 -7.34 -10.79
C PRO A 20 13.72 -8.16 -9.71
N TYR A 21 12.77 -7.57 -8.98
CA TYR A 21 11.96 -8.31 -8.00
C TYR A 21 11.09 -9.39 -8.64
N ILE A 22 10.40 -9.09 -9.74
CA ILE A 22 9.61 -10.06 -10.50
C ILE A 22 10.49 -11.19 -11.05
N LEU A 23 11.68 -10.87 -11.54
CA LEU A 23 12.63 -11.86 -12.06
C LEU A 23 13.19 -12.77 -10.94
N ILE A 24 13.57 -12.21 -9.80
CA ILE A 24 13.99 -12.97 -8.61
C ILE A 24 12.86 -13.89 -8.14
N PHE A 25 11.64 -13.36 -8.04
CA PHE A 25 10.47 -14.15 -7.62
C PHE A 25 10.18 -15.29 -8.59
N ARG A 26 10.18 -15.02 -9.90
CA ARG A 26 9.98 -16.04 -10.95
C ARG A 26 11.08 -17.11 -10.94
N TYR A 27 12.31 -16.70 -10.68
CA TYR A 27 13.45 -17.62 -10.58
C TYR A 27 13.34 -18.52 -9.34
N LEU A 28 13.05 -17.95 -8.17
CA LEU A 28 12.79 -18.69 -6.93
C LEU A 28 11.58 -19.63 -7.07
N SER A 29 10.54 -19.21 -7.79
CA SER A 29 9.37 -20.07 -8.04
C SER A 29 9.69 -21.26 -8.93
N HIS A 30 10.60 -21.10 -9.89
CA HIS A 30 10.96 -22.17 -10.82
C HIS A 30 11.93 -23.19 -10.20
N HIS A 31 12.73 -22.79 -9.20
CA HIS A 31 13.80 -23.65 -8.69
C HIS A 31 13.47 -24.42 -7.40
N GLN A 32 12.57 -23.94 -6.53
CA GLN A 32 12.19 -24.69 -5.30
C GLN A 32 10.76 -24.44 -4.80
N TRP A 33 9.81 -25.30 -5.19
CA TRP A 33 8.51 -25.41 -4.51
C TRP A 33 8.17 -26.87 -4.19
N THR A 34 8.89 -27.48 -3.25
CA THR A 34 8.53 -28.79 -2.70
C THR A 34 8.17 -28.77 -1.21
N HIS A 35 8.46 -27.69 -0.47
CA HIS A 35 8.06 -27.56 0.94
C HIS A 35 7.57 -26.14 1.29
N ILE A 36 6.24 -26.02 1.46
CA ILE A 36 5.47 -24.80 1.76
C ILE A 36 6.05 -24.00 2.95
N ALA A 37 6.68 -24.67 3.93
CA ALA A 37 7.28 -24.04 5.12
C ALA A 37 8.55 -23.20 4.85
N LYS A 38 9.30 -23.45 3.77
CA LYS A 38 10.46 -22.63 3.39
C LYS A 38 10.05 -21.34 2.67
N GLY A 39 8.92 -21.36 1.95
CA GLY A 39 8.39 -20.20 1.22
C GLY A 39 8.10 -19.00 2.13
N TRP A 40 7.55 -19.23 3.33
CA TRP A 40 7.25 -18.15 4.28
C TRP A 40 8.53 -17.43 4.78
N ARG A 41 9.65 -18.16 4.92
CA ARG A 41 10.92 -17.58 5.38
C ARG A 41 11.57 -16.72 4.29
N VAL A 42 11.46 -17.15 3.03
CA VAL A 42 11.91 -16.37 1.87
C VAL A 42 11.03 -15.12 1.69
N CYS A 43 9.70 -15.26 1.75
CA CYS A 43 8.78 -14.14 1.70
C CYS A 43 9.01 -13.16 2.86
N GLY A 44 9.24 -13.65 4.08
CA GLY A 44 9.57 -12.83 5.24
C GLY A 44 10.89 -12.06 5.06
N PHE A 45 11.95 -12.74 4.59
CA PHE A 45 13.23 -12.09 4.30
C PHE A 45 13.09 -11.02 3.20
N LEU A 46 12.32 -11.31 2.14
CA LEU A 46 12.06 -10.36 1.06
C LEU A 46 11.29 -9.13 1.54
N VAL A 47 10.25 -9.31 2.36
CA VAL A 47 9.47 -8.19 2.91
C VAL A 47 10.35 -7.31 3.81
N VAL A 48 11.18 -7.92 4.65
CA VAL A 48 12.12 -7.18 5.52
C VAL A 48 13.18 -6.46 4.69
N PHE A 49 13.73 -7.11 3.66
CA PHE A 49 14.71 -6.50 2.76
C PHE A 49 14.12 -5.31 2.00
N VAL A 50 12.91 -5.45 1.44
CA VAL A 50 12.19 -4.36 0.78
C VAL A 50 11.86 -3.23 1.77
N ALA A 51 11.46 -3.55 2.99
CA ALA A 51 11.19 -2.55 4.03
C ALA A 51 12.46 -1.79 4.44
N ILE A 52 13.60 -2.47 4.52
CA ILE A 52 14.92 -1.86 4.80
C ILE A 52 15.34 -0.98 3.62
N LEU A 53 15.26 -1.46 2.38
CA LEU A 53 15.55 -0.65 1.19
C LEU A 53 14.63 0.58 1.11
N TRP A 54 13.36 0.43 1.43
CA TRP A 54 12.40 1.53 1.50
C TRP A 54 12.72 2.53 2.63
N LEU A 55 13.17 2.05 3.79
CA LEU A 55 13.63 2.91 4.88
C LEU A 55 14.88 3.70 4.49
N LEU A 56 15.82 3.04 3.82
CA LEU A 56 17.09 3.63 3.38
C LEU A 56 16.91 4.68 2.28
N THR A 57 15.98 4.46 1.34
CA THR A 57 15.62 5.47 0.31
C THR A 57 14.99 6.73 0.88
N ARG A 58 14.45 6.68 2.10
CA ARG A 58 13.79 7.81 2.76
C ARG A 58 14.77 8.77 3.45
N ILE A 59 16.03 8.37 3.61
CA ILE A 59 17.10 9.22 4.15
C ILE A 59 17.61 10.11 3.02
N LYS A 60 17.48 11.43 3.20
CA LYS A 60 17.48 12.43 2.12
C LYS A 60 18.77 12.54 1.30
N ASP A 61 19.90 12.07 1.83
CA ASP A 61 21.24 12.32 1.28
C ASP A 61 21.92 11.08 0.65
N LEU A 62 21.28 9.90 0.68
CA LEU A 62 21.86 8.66 0.13
C LEU A 62 21.54 8.38 -1.34
N LYS A 63 20.78 9.25 -2.01
CA LYS A 63 20.20 8.98 -3.34
C LYS A 63 21.19 8.55 -4.43
N PRO A 64 22.35 9.21 -4.65
CA PRO A 64 23.29 8.79 -5.69
C PRO A 64 24.03 7.49 -5.34
N ILE A 65 24.42 7.32 -4.07
CA ILE A 65 25.11 6.11 -3.60
C ILE A 65 24.18 4.89 -3.69
N PHE A 66 22.93 5.04 -3.24
CA PHE A 66 21.94 3.98 -3.29
C PHE A 66 21.61 3.56 -4.73
N ASN A 67 21.57 4.51 -5.67
CA ASN A 67 21.42 4.22 -7.10
C ASN A 67 22.55 3.34 -7.63
N THR A 68 23.80 3.64 -7.26
CA THR A 68 24.94 2.82 -7.70
C THR A 68 24.89 1.40 -7.15
N TRP A 69 24.42 1.20 -5.91
CA TRP A 69 24.27 -0.13 -5.32
C TRP A 69 23.13 -0.93 -5.95
N ILE A 70 21.99 -0.31 -6.26
CA ILE A 70 20.90 -0.99 -6.97
C ILE A 70 21.32 -1.40 -8.38
N LEU A 71 22.02 -0.53 -9.11
CA LEU A 71 22.57 -0.86 -10.43
C LEU A 71 23.56 -2.03 -10.34
N ALA A 72 24.41 -2.06 -9.31
CA ALA A 72 25.33 -3.17 -9.09
C ALA A 72 24.59 -4.49 -8.81
N VAL A 73 23.50 -4.46 -8.04
CA VAL A 73 22.65 -5.63 -7.78
C VAL A 73 21.94 -6.10 -9.05
N GLN A 74 21.38 -5.19 -9.86
CA GLN A 74 20.74 -5.51 -11.14
C GLN A 74 21.75 -6.07 -12.16
N ALA A 75 22.95 -5.48 -12.26
CA ALA A 75 24.03 -5.98 -13.10
C ALA A 75 24.51 -7.36 -12.64
N GLY A 76 24.58 -7.59 -11.32
CA GLY A 76 24.85 -8.90 -10.74
C GLY A 76 23.82 -9.94 -11.15
N ILE A 77 22.52 -9.62 -11.02
CA ILE A 77 21.41 -10.49 -11.46
C ILE A 77 21.50 -10.77 -12.97
N LEU A 78 21.78 -9.75 -13.79
CA LEU A 78 21.92 -9.91 -15.25
C LEU A 78 23.11 -10.83 -15.61
N SER A 79 24.26 -10.63 -14.97
CA SER A 79 25.47 -11.45 -15.19
C SER A 79 25.30 -12.91 -14.75
N TYR A 80 24.51 -13.15 -13.71
CA TYR A 80 24.20 -14.48 -13.22
C TYR A 80 23.17 -15.20 -14.11
N LEU A 81 22.12 -14.49 -14.55
CA LEU A 81 21.14 -15.02 -15.50
C LEU A 81 21.75 -15.29 -16.88
N TRP A 82 22.80 -14.57 -17.27
CA TRP A 82 23.56 -14.82 -18.50
C TRP A 82 24.34 -16.13 -18.47
N GLN A 83 24.90 -16.51 -17.32
CA GLN A 83 25.65 -17.76 -17.17
C GLN A 83 24.75 -19.00 -17.16
N GLY A 84 23.45 -18.84 -16.83
CA GLY A 84 22.47 -19.94 -16.79
C GLY A 84 21.93 -20.43 -18.14
N GLY A 85 22.43 -19.93 -19.27
CA GLY A 85 22.13 -20.44 -20.63
C GLY A 85 20.68 -20.29 -21.13
N SER A 86 19.77 -19.76 -20.31
CA SER A 86 18.32 -19.75 -20.56
C SER A 86 17.75 -18.33 -20.55
N ILE A 87 18.43 -17.37 -21.19
CA ILE A 87 17.89 -16.01 -21.33
C ILE A 87 16.71 -16.05 -22.30
N HIS A 88 15.51 -16.03 -21.75
CA HIS A 88 14.32 -15.62 -22.48
C HIS A 88 14.49 -14.14 -22.88
N PHE A 89 14.40 -13.85 -24.18
CA PHE A 89 14.47 -12.53 -24.81
C PHE A 89 13.78 -11.42 -23.98
N ILE A 90 12.60 -11.74 -23.41
CA ILE A 90 11.79 -10.85 -22.57
C ILE A 90 12.55 -10.32 -21.33
N SER A 91 13.33 -11.17 -20.64
CA SER A 91 14.03 -10.79 -19.40
C SER A 91 15.16 -9.79 -19.67
N PHE A 92 15.83 -9.91 -20.82
CA PHE A 92 16.88 -8.99 -21.23
C PHE A 92 16.31 -7.60 -21.53
N PHE A 93 15.21 -7.52 -22.30
CA PHE A 93 14.54 -6.26 -22.61
C PHE A 93 13.98 -5.56 -21.38
N LEU A 94 13.40 -6.32 -20.43
CA LEU A 94 12.93 -5.75 -19.17
C LEU A 94 14.07 -5.17 -18.32
N MET A 95 15.21 -5.86 -18.26
CA MET A 95 16.39 -5.37 -17.50
C MET A 95 17.00 -4.12 -18.16
N ALA A 96 17.12 -4.12 -19.50
CA ALA A 96 17.57 -2.96 -20.25
C ALA A 96 16.64 -1.76 -20.03
N GLY A 97 15.33 -1.98 -20.05
CA GLY A 97 14.33 -0.97 -19.70
C GLY A 97 14.53 -0.42 -18.29
N ALA A 98 14.74 -1.28 -17.28
CA ALA A 98 14.98 -0.86 -15.90
C ALA A 98 16.23 0.03 -15.76
N ILE A 99 17.33 -0.34 -16.41
CA ILE A 99 18.58 0.44 -16.39
C ILE A 99 18.38 1.80 -17.05
N ILE A 100 17.66 1.84 -18.18
CA ILE A 100 17.36 3.09 -18.90
C ILE A 100 16.50 4.02 -18.02
N PHE A 101 15.40 3.52 -17.45
CA PHE A 101 14.55 4.28 -16.53
C PHE A 101 15.33 4.82 -15.32
N MET A 102 16.28 4.04 -14.83
CA MET A 102 17.12 4.43 -13.71
C MET A 102 18.15 5.50 -14.11
N LEU A 103 18.78 5.40 -15.28
CA LEU A 103 19.66 6.44 -15.81
C LEU A 103 18.92 7.79 -15.95
N TYR A 104 17.70 7.75 -16.52
CA TYR A 104 16.85 8.94 -16.65
C TYR A 104 16.51 9.55 -15.29
N SER A 105 16.29 8.73 -14.25
CA SER A 105 16.04 9.23 -12.90
C SER A 105 17.22 10.00 -12.29
N VAL A 106 18.46 9.76 -12.73
CA VAL A 106 19.66 10.46 -12.22
C VAL A 106 19.92 11.75 -12.98
N VAL A 107 19.75 11.70 -14.31
CA VAL A 107 20.14 12.79 -15.21
C VAL A 107 19.05 13.86 -15.30
N ASP A 108 17.79 13.47 -15.48
CA ASP A 108 16.68 14.41 -15.63
C ASP A 108 15.32 13.77 -15.30
N VAL A 109 14.82 14.05 -14.09
CA VAL A 109 13.56 13.52 -13.58
C VAL A 109 12.32 14.10 -14.28
N GLU A 110 12.44 15.26 -14.94
CA GLU A 110 11.26 15.92 -15.50
C GLU A 110 10.65 15.17 -16.70
N GLN A 111 11.45 14.34 -17.37
CA GLN A 111 11.01 13.49 -18.48
C GLN A 111 10.12 12.32 -18.02
N LEU A 112 10.16 11.97 -16.73
CA LEU A 112 9.32 10.92 -16.13
C LEU A 112 7.93 11.41 -15.73
N ARG A 113 7.70 12.73 -15.77
CA ARG A 113 6.40 13.36 -15.42
C ARG A 113 5.19 12.79 -16.18
N PRO A 114 5.17 12.72 -17.52
CA PRO A 114 3.99 12.23 -18.24
C PRO A 114 3.67 10.76 -17.91
N VAL A 115 4.69 9.94 -17.67
CA VAL A 115 4.51 8.54 -17.28
C VAL A 115 3.99 8.44 -15.84
N TYR A 116 4.53 9.24 -14.93
CA TYR A 116 4.06 9.33 -13.55
C TYR A 116 2.59 9.76 -13.49
N ASP A 117 2.21 10.80 -14.23
CA ASP A 117 0.84 11.32 -14.22
C ASP A 117 -0.16 10.30 -14.78
N GLY A 118 0.18 9.64 -15.89
CA GLY A 118 -0.64 8.57 -16.46
C GLY A 118 -0.78 7.38 -15.49
N TRP A 119 0.31 6.97 -14.85
CA TRP A 119 0.29 5.90 -13.86
C TRP A 119 -0.54 6.28 -12.62
N MET A 120 -0.39 7.50 -12.13
CA MET A 120 -1.13 8.00 -10.97
C MET A 120 -2.63 8.12 -11.25
N TRP A 121 -3.02 8.47 -12.47
CA TRP A 121 -4.41 8.46 -12.89
C TRP A 121 -5.01 7.05 -12.79
N VAL A 122 -4.30 6.03 -13.31
CA VAL A 122 -4.72 4.62 -13.20
C VAL A 122 -4.80 4.19 -11.74
N ALA A 123 -3.77 4.49 -10.94
CA ALA A 123 -3.72 4.16 -9.52
C ALA A 123 -4.91 4.75 -8.75
N HIS A 124 -5.31 6.00 -9.05
CA HIS A 124 -6.49 6.62 -8.46
C HIS A 124 -7.78 5.89 -8.83
N LYS A 125 -7.96 5.50 -10.11
CA LYS A 125 -9.14 4.75 -10.55
C LYS A 125 -9.23 3.39 -9.86
N ILE A 126 -8.11 2.67 -9.76
CA ILE A 126 -8.04 1.41 -9.02
C ILE A 126 -8.39 1.64 -7.55
N ASN A 127 -7.82 2.68 -6.93
CA ASN A 127 -8.07 2.97 -5.52
C ASN A 127 -9.53 3.31 -5.23
N LEU A 128 -10.23 3.98 -6.15
CA LEU A 128 -11.67 4.23 -6.03
C LEU A 128 -12.48 2.92 -6.00
N VAL A 129 -12.17 2.00 -6.91
CA VAL A 129 -12.82 0.67 -6.94
C VAL A 129 -12.48 -0.11 -5.68
N LEU A 130 -11.20 -0.14 -5.29
CA LEU A 130 -10.73 -0.85 -4.10
C LEU A 130 -11.40 -0.32 -2.83
N THR A 131 -11.45 1.00 -2.65
CA THR A 131 -12.08 1.62 -1.47
C THR A 131 -13.56 1.28 -1.42
N THR A 132 -14.26 1.36 -2.55
CA THR A 132 -15.68 1.00 -2.66
C THR A 132 -15.90 -0.48 -2.34
N LEU A 133 -15.03 -1.35 -2.85
CA LEU A 133 -15.10 -2.79 -2.63
C LEU A 133 -14.84 -3.17 -1.17
N VAL A 134 -13.78 -2.61 -0.56
CA VAL A 134 -13.46 -2.83 0.86
C VAL A 134 -14.60 -2.33 1.74
N LEU A 135 -15.11 -1.13 1.48
CA LEU A 135 -16.22 -0.57 2.25
C LEU A 135 -17.50 -1.40 2.07
N GLY A 136 -17.77 -1.88 0.85
CA GLY A 136 -18.88 -2.79 0.55
C GLY A 136 -18.77 -4.10 1.32
N ILE A 137 -17.59 -4.73 1.33
CA ILE A 137 -17.34 -5.96 2.10
C ILE A 137 -17.52 -5.70 3.60
N MET A 138 -17.01 -4.60 4.14
CA MET A 138 -17.22 -4.28 5.56
C MET A 138 -18.69 -4.06 5.88
N TYR A 139 -19.42 -3.35 5.01
CA TYR A 139 -20.84 -3.07 5.21
C TYR A 139 -21.68 -4.33 5.18
N TYR A 140 -21.55 -5.14 4.13
CA TYR A 140 -22.38 -6.35 3.96
C TYR A 140 -21.87 -7.55 4.75
N GLY A 141 -20.57 -7.66 4.98
CA GLY A 141 -19.95 -8.78 5.68
C GLY A 141 -19.91 -8.61 7.21
N VAL A 142 -19.82 -7.38 7.72
CA VAL A 142 -19.70 -7.13 9.17
C VAL A 142 -20.88 -6.33 9.70
N PHE A 143 -21.12 -5.13 9.17
CA PHE A 143 -22.14 -4.25 9.74
C PHE A 143 -23.56 -4.78 9.56
N THR A 144 -23.88 -5.36 8.40
CA THR A 144 -25.20 -5.90 8.09
C THR A 144 -25.59 -7.09 8.97
N PRO A 145 -24.77 -8.14 9.16
CA PRO A 145 -25.13 -9.23 10.06
C PRO A 145 -25.19 -8.79 11.53
N VAL A 146 -24.35 -7.84 11.96
CA VAL A 146 -24.43 -7.25 13.30
C VAL A 146 -25.76 -6.50 13.48
N ALA A 147 -26.15 -5.68 12.51
CA ALA A 147 -27.43 -4.98 12.54
C ALA A 147 -28.63 -5.94 12.51
N LEU A 148 -28.55 -7.01 11.70
CA LEU A 148 -29.57 -8.04 11.63
C LEU A 148 -29.69 -8.80 12.96
N TYR A 149 -28.56 -9.12 13.59
CA TYR A 149 -28.53 -9.74 14.92
C TYR A 149 -29.24 -8.88 15.97
N PHE A 150 -28.98 -7.57 16.01
CA PHE A 150 -29.70 -6.65 16.90
C PHE A 150 -31.19 -6.56 16.58
N ARG A 151 -31.55 -6.57 15.29
CA ARG A 151 -32.95 -6.55 14.83
C ARG A 151 -33.72 -7.80 15.24
N VAL A 152 -33.12 -8.99 15.10
CA VAL A 152 -33.72 -10.26 15.54
C VAL A 152 -33.77 -10.36 17.07
N SER A 153 -32.77 -9.83 17.76
CA SER A 153 -32.72 -9.82 19.23
C SER A 153 -33.73 -8.88 19.88
N GLY A 154 -34.50 -8.09 19.09
CA GLY A 154 -35.52 -7.17 19.59
C GLY A 154 -34.98 -6.03 20.46
N LYS A 155 -33.66 -5.84 20.50
CA LYS A 155 -33.02 -4.79 21.30
C LYS A 155 -33.02 -3.49 20.50
N ASP A 156 -34.04 -2.67 20.71
CA ASP A 156 -34.03 -1.29 20.25
C ASP A 156 -33.22 -0.42 21.21
N GLN A 157 -31.89 -0.45 21.07
CA GLN A 157 -31.01 0.38 21.92
C GLN A 157 -31.06 1.88 21.62
N LEU A 158 -31.74 2.26 20.53
CA LEU A 158 -31.78 3.64 20.05
C LEU A 158 -33.19 4.24 20.18
N ASP A 159 -34.13 3.56 20.85
CA ASP A 159 -35.54 3.96 20.97
C ASP A 159 -36.11 4.47 19.62
N ARG A 160 -35.80 3.76 18.53
CA ARG A 160 -36.19 4.14 17.17
C ARG A 160 -37.63 3.76 16.84
N ALA A 161 -38.26 2.90 17.62
CA ALA A 161 -39.67 2.61 17.52
C ALA A 161 -40.51 3.87 17.81
N ILE A 162 -41.28 4.30 16.81
CA ILE A 162 -42.21 5.43 16.92
C ILE A 162 -43.41 4.97 17.77
N ASP A 163 -43.39 5.33 19.06
CA ASP A 163 -44.54 5.19 19.94
C ASP A 163 -45.57 6.29 19.63
N ARG A 164 -46.66 5.92 18.95
CA ARG A 164 -47.73 6.87 18.56
C ARG A 164 -48.58 7.35 19.74
N GLU A 165 -48.51 6.69 20.89
CA GLU A 165 -49.25 7.08 22.09
C GLU A 165 -48.39 7.91 23.05
N ALA A 166 -47.09 8.02 22.79
CA ALA A 166 -46.19 8.84 23.59
C ALA A 166 -46.51 10.33 23.46
N PRO A 167 -46.78 11.05 24.57
CA PRO A 167 -47.04 12.49 24.53
C PRO A 167 -45.79 13.33 24.18
N SER A 168 -44.58 12.76 24.33
CA SER A 168 -43.32 13.38 23.94
C SER A 168 -42.17 12.36 23.95
N TYR A 169 -41.32 12.38 22.92
CA TYR A 169 -40.05 11.62 22.90
C TYR A 169 -38.92 12.32 23.67
N TRP A 170 -39.21 13.40 24.40
CA TRP A 170 -38.19 14.15 25.12
C TRP A 170 -37.69 13.37 26.34
N ILE A 171 -36.44 12.89 26.27
CA ILE A 171 -35.76 12.25 27.39
C ILE A 171 -35.48 13.31 28.46
N ARG A 172 -36.30 13.36 29.51
CA ARG A 172 -36.08 14.26 30.65
C ARG A 172 -34.78 13.88 31.35
N ARG A 173 -33.79 14.78 31.28
CA ARG A 173 -32.57 14.63 32.09
C ARG A 173 -32.94 14.75 33.58
N PRO A 174 -32.40 13.88 34.45
CA PRO A 174 -32.60 14.02 35.89
C PRO A 174 -32.08 15.38 36.33
N LYS A 175 -32.89 16.11 37.13
CA LYS A 175 -32.45 17.36 37.76
C LYS A 175 -31.30 17.02 38.71
N LYS A 176 -30.07 17.28 38.26
CA LYS A 176 -28.89 17.27 39.14
C LYS A 176 -28.84 18.61 39.87
N GLU A 177 -28.41 18.58 41.12
CA GLU A 177 -28.15 19.81 41.88
C GLU A 177 -27.16 20.69 41.10
N PHE A 178 -27.51 21.96 40.98
CA PHE A 178 -26.69 22.95 40.32
C PHE A 178 -25.41 23.17 41.14
N LYS A 179 -24.26 22.78 40.58
CA LYS A 179 -22.94 23.04 41.18
C LYS A 179 -22.11 23.90 40.22
N PRO A 180 -21.69 25.12 40.63
CA PRO A 180 -20.88 26.02 39.78
C PRO A 180 -19.62 25.36 39.21
N GLU A 181 -19.03 24.42 39.95
CA GLU A 181 -17.85 23.63 39.57
C GLU A 181 -18.05 22.74 38.32
N GLN A 182 -19.30 22.50 37.89
CA GLN A 182 -19.58 21.69 36.70
C GLN A 182 -19.37 22.45 35.39
N TYR A 183 -19.41 23.79 35.41
CA TYR A 183 -19.15 24.61 34.21
C TYR A 183 -17.70 24.53 33.74
N THR A 184 -16.76 24.27 34.64
CA THR A 184 -15.32 24.18 34.28
C THR A 184 -14.95 22.85 33.63
N LYS A 185 -15.87 21.90 33.52
CA LYS A 185 -15.66 20.56 32.92
C LYS A 185 -16.52 20.31 31.66
N GLN A 186 -17.04 21.38 31.06
CA GLN A 186 -17.98 21.29 29.93
C GLN A 186 -17.27 21.10 28.57
N PHE A 187 -15.96 21.35 28.49
CA PHE A 187 -15.14 21.22 27.28
C PHE A 187 -13.98 20.26 27.51
#